data_AF-A0A938L0Z9-F1
#
_entry.id   AF-A0A938L0Z9-F1
#
_cell.length_a   1.000
_cell.length_b   1.000
_cell.length_c   1.000
_cell.angle_alpha   90.00
_cell.angle_beta   90.00
_cell.angle_gamma   90.00
#
_symmetry.space_group_name_H-M   'P 1'
#
loop_
_entity.id
_entity.type
_entity.pdbx_description
1 polymer ?
#
loop_
_entity_poly.entity_id
_entity_poly.type
_entity_poly.pdbx_seq_one_letter_code
_entity_poly.pdbx_strand_id
1 'polypeptide(L)'
;IQPVEYHDDRFVAYSMGNFVFDQMQRAQTREGFFMRCTLTCDDRVTLTRVEMVPYRIYDYCQPRVLEGKGGQKVLDRVLDISGMGREGD
;
A
#
# COMPACT_ATOMS: atom_id res chain seq x y z
N ILE A 1 7.16 -3.48 4.19
CA ILE A 1 5.74 -3.56 3.80
C ILE A 1 5.00 -4.32 4.88
N GLN A 2 3.86 -3.79 5.31
CA GLN A 2 3.01 -4.31 6.37
C GLN A 2 1.64 -4.71 5.78
N PRO A 3 0.88 -5.60 6.44
CA PRO A 3 -0.40 -6.07 5.94
C PRO A 3 -1.51 -5.02 6.02
N VAL A 4 -2.55 -5.24 5.23
CA VAL A 4 -3.89 -4.66 5.36
C VAL A 4 -4.88 -5.74 5.84
N GLU A 5 -5.92 -5.34 6.56
CA GLU A 5 -6.99 -6.25 6.98
C GLU A 5 -8.37 -5.60 6.89
N TYR A 6 -9.41 -6.43 6.91
CA TYR A 6 -10.79 -5.99 7.16
C TYR A 6 -11.22 -6.50 8.53
N HIS A 7 -11.72 -5.60 9.38
CA HIS A 7 -12.27 -5.91 10.69
C HIS A 7 -13.66 -5.30 10.82
N ASP A 8 -14.70 -6.12 10.99
CA ASP A 8 -16.11 -5.70 11.06
C ASP A 8 -16.49 -4.66 9.97
N ASP A 9 -16.22 -5.02 8.70
CA ASP A 9 -16.43 -4.20 7.49
C ASP A 9 -15.58 -2.91 7.41
N ARG A 10 -14.62 -2.74 8.32
CA ARG A 10 -13.70 -1.60 8.32
C ARG A 10 -12.36 -2.01 7.74
N PHE A 11 -11.88 -1.25 6.77
CA PHE A 11 -10.54 -1.41 6.23
C PHE A 11 -9.49 -0.85 7.19
N VAL A 12 -8.50 -1.65 7.55
CA VAL A 12 -7.38 -1.29 8.42
C VAL A 12 -6.08 -1.48 7.64
N ALA A 13 -5.27 -0.43 7.55
CA ALA A 13 -3.91 -0.50 6.99
C ALA A 13 -2.89 -0.20 8.09
N TYR A 14 -1.94 -1.10 8.28
CA TYR A 14 -0.87 -0.93 9.24
C TYR A 14 0.35 -0.30 8.57
N SER A 15 0.91 0.73 9.23
CA SER A 15 2.24 1.32 8.99
C SER A 15 2.78 1.10 7.56
N MET A 16 2.29 1.93 6.63
CA MET A 16 2.46 1.84 5.15
C MET A 16 3.91 1.87 4.63
N GLY A 17 4.91 1.78 5.49
CA GLY A 17 6.34 1.68 5.13
C GLY A 17 7.27 2.32 6.16
N ASN A 18 8.56 2.29 5.84
CA ASN A 18 9.55 3.11 6.55
C ASN A 18 9.41 4.57 6.06
N PHE A 19 8.68 5.38 6.81
CA PHE A 19 8.48 6.80 6.52
C PHE A 19 9.69 7.69 6.87
N VAL A 20 10.76 7.11 7.45
CA VAL A 20 12.00 7.81 7.82
C VAL A 20 13.07 7.72 6.71
N PHE A 21 12.79 6.98 5.63
CA PHE A 21 13.49 7.01 4.33
C PHE A 21 15.04 6.85 4.34
N ASP A 22 15.62 6.37 5.44
CA ASP A 22 17.08 6.33 5.67
C ASP A 22 17.78 5.08 5.10
N GLN A 23 17.02 4.00 4.86
CA GLN A 23 17.57 2.69 4.53
C GLN A 23 17.56 2.37 3.03
N MET A 24 18.55 2.89 2.30
CA MET A 24 18.73 2.63 0.86
C MET A 24 19.35 1.26 0.51
N GLN A 25 19.82 0.52 1.51
CA GLN A 25 20.64 -0.70 1.34
C GLN A 25 19.83 -1.93 0.91
N ARG A 26 18.50 -1.94 1.12
CA ARG A 26 17.63 -3.06 0.73
C ARG A 26 16.46 -2.56 -0.12
N ALA A 27 16.12 -3.27 -1.19
CA ALA A 27 14.96 -2.90 -2.02
C ALA A 27 13.65 -2.97 -1.22
N GLN A 28 13.52 -3.96 -0.33
CA GLN A 28 12.32 -4.22 0.46
C GLN A 28 11.98 -3.11 1.47
N THR A 29 12.98 -2.32 1.89
CA THR A 29 12.81 -1.16 2.80
C THR A 29 12.48 0.12 2.04
N ARG A 30 12.62 0.10 0.71
CA ARG A 30 12.36 1.23 -0.20
C ARG A 30 11.04 1.11 -0.95
N GLU A 31 10.38 -0.05 -0.87
CA GLU A 31 9.11 -0.32 -1.54
C GLU A 31 7.97 -0.28 -0.53
N GLY A 32 6.85 0.34 -0.92
CA GLY A 32 5.65 0.52 -0.12
C GLY A 32 4.46 0.89 -0.99
N PHE A 33 3.37 1.32 -0.37
CA PHE A 33 2.20 1.84 -1.08
C PHE A 33 1.61 3.04 -0.35
N PHE A 34 0.97 3.93 -1.10
CA PHE A 34 0.10 4.97 -0.55
C PHE A 34 -1.33 4.47 -0.51
N MET A 35 -2.05 4.88 0.52
CA MET A 35 -3.51 4.81 0.56
C MET A 35 -4.09 6.01 -0.17
N ARG A 36 -4.73 5.79 -1.32
CA ARG A 36 -5.56 6.80 -1.97
C ARG A 36 -7.02 6.53 -1.62
N CYS A 37 -7.58 7.39 -0.79
CA CYS A 37 -8.96 7.28 -0.32
C CYS A 37 -9.85 8.29 -1.07
N THR A 38 -10.96 7.83 -1.62
CA THR A 38 -12.02 8.70 -2.15
C THR A 38 -13.11 8.84 -1.10
N LEU A 39 -13.40 10.08 -0.73
CA LEU A 39 -14.43 10.43 0.24
C LEU A 39 -15.52 11.22 -0.49
N THR A 40 -16.78 10.91 -0.22
CA THR A 40 -17.92 11.76 -0.58
C THR A 40 -18.47 12.42 0.67
N CYS A 41 -19.05 13.60 0.49
CA CYS A 41 -19.65 14.35 1.59
C CYS A 41 -20.97 14.95 1.11
N ASP A 42 -22.02 14.14 1.23
CA ASP A 42 -23.39 14.64 1.15
C ASP A 42 -23.82 15.02 2.59
N ASP A 43 -24.60 14.20 3.27
CA ASP A 43 -24.99 14.44 4.67
C ASP A 43 -23.93 14.01 5.71
N ARG A 44 -23.04 13.08 5.33
CA ARG A 44 -21.92 12.59 6.14
C ARG A 44 -20.74 12.17 5.29
N VAL A 45 -19.53 12.27 5.84
CA VAL A 45 -18.31 11.78 5.19
C VAL A 45 -18.39 10.27 5.04
N THR A 46 -18.35 9.80 3.79
CA THR A 46 -18.39 8.39 3.46
C THR A 46 -17.16 8.02 2.63
N LEU A 47 -16.42 7.00 3.05
CA LEU A 47 -15.33 6.43 2.29
C LEU A 47 -15.91 5.51 1.21
N THR A 48 -15.77 5.88 -0.06
CA THR A 48 -16.35 5.14 -1.19
C THR A 48 -15.35 4.28 -1.93
N ARG A 49 -14.05 4.58 -1.79
CA ARG A 49 -12.97 3.82 -2.44
C ARG A 49 -11.67 3.94 -1.67
N VAL A 50 -10.96 2.82 -1.59
CA VAL A 50 -9.56 2.76 -1.13
C VAL A 50 -8.74 2.12 -2.24
N GLU A 51 -7.64 2.75 -2.62
CA GLU A 51 -6.69 2.24 -3.60
C GLU A 51 -5.30 2.18 -3.00
N MET A 52 -4.60 1.07 -3.24
CA MET A 52 -3.18 0.93 -2.92
C MET A 52 -2.35 1.39 -4.13
N VAL A 53 -1.61 2.49 -3.98
CA VAL A 53 -0.74 3.04 -5.03
C VAL A 53 0.72 2.66 -4.71
N PRO A 54 1.31 1.66 -5.36
CA PRO A 54 2.65 1.19 -5.03
C PRO A 54 3.71 2.25 -5.40
N TYR A 55 4.73 2.39 -4.57
CA TYR A 55 5.85 3.30 -4.80
C TYR A 55 7.19 2.66 -4.46
N ARG A 56 8.26 3.27 -4.99
CA ARG A 56 9.64 3.02 -4.58
C ARG A 56 10.36 4.32 -4.27
N ILE A 57 11.12 4.35 -3.19
CA ILE A 57 11.94 5.50 -2.79
C ILE A 57 13.29 5.45 -3.54
N TYR A 58 13.61 6.56 -4.17
CA TYR A 58 14.89 6.88 -4.79
C TYR A 58 15.56 8.01 -4.00
N ASP A 59 16.88 8.13 -4.12
CA ASP A 59 17.64 9.29 -3.63
C ASP A 59 17.30 9.73 -2.19
N TYR A 60 17.22 8.77 -1.27
CA TYR A 60 16.98 8.96 0.18
C TYR A 60 15.62 9.56 0.59
N CYS A 61 14.80 10.08 -0.32
CA CYS A 61 13.52 10.69 0.05
C CYS A 61 12.53 10.90 -1.10
N GLN A 62 12.79 10.35 -2.29
CA GLN A 62 11.96 10.59 -3.48
C GLN A 62 11.11 9.37 -3.82
N PRO A 63 9.87 9.26 -3.31
CA PRO A 63 8.96 8.21 -3.74
C PRO A 63 8.53 8.45 -5.18
N ARG A 64 8.60 7.41 -6.01
CA ARG A 64 8.05 7.39 -7.36
C ARG A 64 7.04 6.26 -7.46
N VAL A 65 5.88 6.55 -8.05
CA VAL A 65 4.82 5.56 -8.29
C VAL A 65 5.38 4.48 -9.22
N LEU A 66 5.08 3.23 -8.88
CA LEU A 66 5.41 2.08 -9.70
C LEU A 66 4.20 1.70 -10.57
N GLU A 67 4.46 1.38 -11.83
CA GLU A 67 3.44 0.96 -12.79
C GLU A 67 3.71 -0.45 -13.31
N GLY A 68 2.68 -1.03 -13.96
CA GLY A 68 2.76 -2.34 -14.58
C GLY A 68 3.24 -3.45 -13.63
N LYS A 69 4.13 -4.31 -14.14
CA LYS A 69 4.64 -5.48 -13.40
C LYS A 69 5.37 -5.11 -12.09
N GLY A 70 6.03 -3.95 -12.06
CA GLY A 70 6.75 -3.49 -10.88
C GLY A 70 5.81 -3.15 -9.73
N GLY A 71 4.71 -2.44 -10.04
CA GLY A 71 3.67 -2.14 -9.06
C GLY A 71 2.92 -3.39 -8.60
N GLN A 72 2.56 -4.28 -9.54
CA GLN A 72 1.84 -5.50 -9.23
C GLN A 72 2.59 -6.38 -8.21
N LYS A 73 3.90 -6.55 -8.38
CA LYS A 73 4.73 -7.33 -7.45
C LYS A 73 4.69 -6.80 -6.01
N VAL A 74 4.61 -5.49 -5.85
CA VAL A 74 4.50 -4.85 -4.52
C VAL A 74 3.14 -5.15 -3.91
N LEU A 75 2.07 -5.05 -4.71
CA LEU A 75 0.70 -5.33 -4.27
C LEU A 75 0.50 -6.82 -3.93
N ASP A 76 0.99 -7.73 -4.76
CA ASP A 76 0.92 -9.18 -4.52
C ASP A 76 1.56 -9.50 -3.16
N ARG A 77 2.74 -8.93 -2.89
CA ARG A 77 3.41 -9.09 -1.60
C ARG A 77 2.60 -8.54 -0.42
N VAL A 78 1.87 -7.43 -0.59
CA VAL A 78 0.97 -6.90 0.46
C VAL A 78 -0.17 -7.88 0.73
N LEU A 79 -0.79 -8.39 -0.32
CA LEU A 79 -1.92 -9.31 -0.22
C LEU A 79 -1.49 -10.66 0.39
N ASP A 80 -0.33 -11.18 0.00
CA ASP A 80 0.22 -12.43 0.53
C ASP A 80 0.45 -12.34 2.04
N ILE A 81 1.10 -11.27 2.52
CA ILE A 81 1.34 -11.09 3.96
C ILE A 81 0.07 -10.76 4.75
N SER A 82 -0.97 -10.28 4.07
CA SER A 82 -2.31 -10.06 4.62
C SER A 82 -3.15 -11.32 4.73
N GLY A 83 -2.70 -12.45 4.17
CA GLY A 83 -3.55 -13.64 4.02
C GLY A 83 -4.70 -13.42 3.03
N MET A 84 -4.58 -12.43 2.14
CA MET A 84 -5.54 -12.06 1.10
C MET A 84 -5.01 -12.37 -0.32
N GLY A 85 -3.95 -13.17 -0.41
CA GLY A 85 -3.40 -13.64 -1.69
C GLY A 85 -4.45 -14.45 -2.45
N ARG A 86 -4.37 -14.44 -3.79
CA ARG A 86 -5.32 -15.16 -4.66
C ARG A 86 -5.23 -16.66 -4.30
N GLU A 87 -6.33 -17.25 -3.82
CA GLU A 87 -6.51 -18.70 -3.91
C GLU A 87 -6.30 -19.11 -5.37
N GLY A 88 -5.47 -20.14 -5.57
CA GLY A 88 -4.89 -20.48 -6.86
C GLY A 88 -5.92 -20.67 -7.98
N ASP A 89 -5.50 -20.28 -9.19
CA ASP A 89 -6.05 -20.80 -10.45
C ASP A 89 -5.76 -22.30 -10.60
#